data_AF-A0A2V5YLQ7-F1
#
_entry.id   AF-A0A2V5YLQ7-F1
#
_cell.length_a   1.000
_cell.length_b   1.000
_cell.length_c   1.000
_cell.angle_alpha   90.00
_cell.angle_beta   90.00
_cell.angle_gamma   90.00
#
_symmetry.space_group_name_H-M   'P 1'
#
loop_
_entity.id
_entity.type
_entity.pdbx_description
1 polymer ?
#
loop_
_entity_poly.entity_id
_entity_poly.type
_entity_poly.pdbx_seq_one_letter_code
_entity_poly.pdbx_strand_id
1 'polypeptide(L)'
;MKLFAAGVSHKTAPVELREQLAVKQSAIVDLAFVLKCFGHLDEIVLLSTCNRVEIYGTTRQATGHIKSLLQLLCAEQRDLDPHIYLYEGAAAVRHLLRVAAGLDSMVLGETEITGQIKNAYEIARNAGLTGRVLNRLFQRAFQATKEIRTRTGIGHGAVSIKSAAVELVEKTLGDLSRQSIMVIGAGQMAECCVRSLVKKGARSILIANRSFDRAIDLAIQCGGQAVCLGDCLFEMPDVDVVVAATSSRESLLTRDDADNLMRSRHHRPLLLIDLSVPRNIDPAAAELENVSLYNIDDLEAVARCGVDARERELAACHKIIEAHVAALIEKLNAEDERLSAEQRNKRWVPDPFATSSNLLPTAA
;
A
#
# COMPACT_ATOMS: atom_id res chain seq x y z
N MET A 1 4.54 29.74 0.11
CA MET A 1 4.64 28.91 1.35
C MET A 1 5.46 27.66 1.02
N LYS A 2 6.26 27.11 1.93
CA LYS A 2 7.09 25.93 1.64
C LYS A 2 6.36 24.63 2.00
N LEU A 3 6.17 23.76 1.02
CA LEU A 3 5.65 22.40 1.21
C LEU A 3 6.80 21.45 1.59
N PHE A 4 6.56 20.54 2.53
CA PHE A 4 7.50 19.48 2.89
C PHE A 4 6.81 18.14 3.17
N ALA A 5 7.62 17.08 3.12
CA ALA A 5 7.30 15.76 3.64
C ALA A 5 8.51 15.28 4.46
N ALA A 6 8.29 14.94 5.73
CA ALA A 6 9.34 14.43 6.61
C ALA A 6 8.87 13.15 7.28
N GLY A 7 9.73 12.16 7.43
CA GLY A 7 9.33 10.95 8.11
C GLY A 7 10.41 9.91 8.27
N VAL A 8 9.99 8.77 8.80
CA VAL A 8 10.73 7.52 8.88
C VAL A 8 9.97 6.44 8.11
N SER A 9 10.68 5.48 7.53
CA SER A 9 10.06 4.36 6.84
C SER A 9 10.86 3.08 7.04
N HIS A 10 10.30 1.94 6.66
CA HIS A 10 11.01 0.65 6.65
C HIS A 10 12.34 0.67 5.85
N LYS A 11 12.52 1.63 4.92
CA LYS A 11 13.77 1.81 4.17
C LYS A 11 14.86 2.51 4.98
N THR A 12 14.48 3.35 5.94
CA THR A 12 15.41 4.20 6.68
C THR A 12 15.55 3.82 8.15
N ALA A 13 14.59 3.07 8.71
CA ALA A 13 14.51 2.74 10.12
C ALA A 13 14.11 1.27 10.36
N PRO A 14 14.74 0.60 11.35
CA PRO A 14 14.36 -0.75 11.75
C PRO A 14 12.98 -0.73 12.44
N VAL A 15 12.42 -1.92 12.69
CA VAL A 15 11.02 -2.04 13.15
C VAL A 15 10.82 -1.47 14.55
N GLU A 16 11.78 -1.67 15.44
CA GLU A 16 11.75 -1.22 16.84
C GLU A 16 11.62 0.30 16.93
N LEU A 17 12.32 1.02 16.03
CA LEU A 17 12.24 2.48 15.97
C LEU A 17 10.90 2.96 15.42
N ARG A 18 10.33 2.23 14.45
CA ARG A 18 9.03 2.57 13.85
C ARG A 18 7.88 2.35 14.83
N GLU A 19 7.94 1.31 15.65
CA GLU A 19 6.94 1.04 16.69
C GLU A 19 6.88 2.15 17.74
N GLN A 20 8.04 2.69 18.13
CA GLN A 20 8.12 3.83 19.07
C GLN A 20 7.51 5.12 18.51
N LEU A 21 7.55 5.30 17.19
CA LEU A 21 7.02 6.46 16.49
C LEU A 21 5.55 6.28 16.07
N ALA A 22 5.01 5.06 16.16
CA ALA A 22 3.67 4.75 15.72
C ALA A 22 2.63 5.48 16.59
N VAL A 23 1.82 6.31 15.92
CA VAL A 23 0.77 7.10 16.57
C VAL A 23 -0.54 6.33 16.55
N LYS A 24 -1.18 6.20 17.72
CA LYS A 24 -2.50 5.59 17.84
C LYS A 24 -3.56 6.46 17.16
N GLN A 25 -4.52 5.82 16.53
CA GLN A 25 -5.61 6.50 15.79
C GLN A 25 -6.40 7.50 16.65
N SER A 26 -6.59 7.20 17.94
CA SER A 26 -7.31 8.06 18.88
C SER A 26 -6.55 9.34 19.26
N ALA A 27 -5.23 9.35 19.14
CA ALA A 27 -4.36 10.48 19.51
C ALA A 27 -3.87 11.29 18.31
N ILE A 28 -4.19 10.86 17.08
CA ILE A 28 -3.58 11.40 15.86
C ILE A 28 -3.94 12.88 15.64
N VAL A 29 -5.16 13.30 15.99
CA VAL A 29 -5.64 14.67 15.81
C VAL A 29 -4.98 15.61 16.82
N ASP A 30 -5.01 15.23 18.11
CA ASP A 30 -4.42 16.03 19.19
C ASP A 30 -2.91 16.22 18.96
N LEU A 31 -2.23 15.15 18.57
CA LEU A 31 -0.79 15.20 18.28
C LEU A 31 -0.49 16.03 17.04
N ALA A 32 -1.27 15.90 15.97
CA ALA A 32 -1.11 16.75 14.80
C ALA A 32 -1.34 18.24 15.12
N PHE A 33 -2.27 18.58 16.03
CA PHE A 33 -2.46 19.94 16.50
C PHE A 33 -1.24 20.46 17.28
N VAL A 34 -0.70 19.65 18.21
CA VAL A 34 0.53 19.97 18.95
C VAL A 34 1.68 20.22 17.97
N LEU A 35 1.92 19.32 17.03
CA LEU A 35 2.97 19.46 16.02
C LEU A 35 2.79 20.69 15.13
N LYS A 36 1.53 21.02 14.76
CA LYS A 36 1.22 22.23 14.00
C LYS A 36 1.64 23.49 14.75
N CYS A 37 1.29 23.58 16.04
CA CYS A 37 1.63 24.72 16.88
C CYS A 37 3.14 24.84 17.11
N PHE A 38 3.80 23.76 17.55
CA PHE A 38 5.24 23.76 17.83
C PHE A 38 6.09 23.98 16.57
N GLY A 39 5.65 23.43 15.43
CA GLY A 39 6.35 23.55 14.16
C GLY A 39 6.06 24.84 13.39
N HIS A 40 5.20 25.71 13.91
CA HIS A 40 4.70 26.90 13.20
C HIS A 40 4.21 26.56 11.79
N LEU A 41 3.41 25.49 11.68
CA LEU A 41 2.89 24.97 10.42
C LEU A 41 1.54 25.61 10.09
N ASP A 42 1.34 25.96 8.83
CA ASP A 42 0.07 26.48 8.33
C ASP A 42 -0.94 25.33 8.10
N GLU A 43 -0.45 24.21 7.59
CA GLU A 43 -1.22 23.00 7.28
C GLU A 43 -0.43 21.75 7.69
N ILE A 44 -1.11 20.70 8.16
CA ILE A 44 -0.48 19.41 8.52
C ILE A 44 -1.39 18.21 8.21
N VAL A 45 -0.77 17.11 7.76
CA VAL A 45 -1.34 15.76 7.77
C VAL A 45 -0.29 14.82 8.38
N LEU A 46 -0.68 14.06 9.39
CA LEU A 46 0.13 13.03 10.03
C LEU A 46 -0.31 11.64 9.53
N LEU A 47 0.60 10.93 8.88
CA LEU A 47 0.41 9.56 8.41
C LEU A 47 1.17 8.60 9.32
N SER A 48 0.44 7.68 9.96
CA SER A 48 1.02 6.64 10.81
C SER A 48 0.53 5.28 10.32
N THR A 49 1.47 4.40 9.96
CA THR A 49 1.23 3.04 9.44
C THR A 49 2.24 2.10 10.09
N CYS A 50 2.13 0.79 9.85
CA CYS A 50 3.15 -0.16 10.30
C CYS A 50 4.52 0.08 9.63
N ASN A 51 4.56 0.65 8.42
CA ASN A 51 5.78 0.74 7.60
C ASN A 51 6.37 2.15 7.49
N ARG A 52 5.66 3.18 7.98
CA ARG A 52 6.10 4.58 7.94
C ARG A 52 5.32 5.46 8.91
N VAL A 53 6.01 6.48 9.40
CA VAL A 53 5.43 7.63 10.12
C VAL A 53 5.93 8.89 9.42
N GLU A 54 4.99 9.68 8.90
CA GLU A 54 5.28 10.82 8.04
C GLU A 54 4.42 12.03 8.39
N ILE A 55 5.04 13.21 8.33
CA ILE A 55 4.40 14.51 8.43
C ILE A 55 4.45 15.17 7.05
N TYR A 56 3.28 15.49 6.52
CA TYR A 56 3.11 16.36 5.35
C TYR A 56 2.64 17.72 5.85
N GLY A 57 3.33 18.80 5.48
CA GLY A 57 2.97 20.10 6.00
C GLY A 57 3.40 21.27 5.13
N THR A 58 2.89 22.44 5.47
CA THR A 58 3.33 23.71 4.92
C THR A 58 3.82 24.64 6.02
N THR A 59 4.90 25.37 5.73
CA THR A 59 5.44 26.38 6.64
C THR A 59 5.92 27.61 5.90
N ARG A 60 5.92 28.76 6.56
CA ARG A 60 6.58 29.99 6.09
C ARG A 60 8.03 30.08 6.56
N GLN A 61 8.45 29.26 7.52
CA GLN A 61 9.79 29.26 8.10
C GLN A 61 10.76 28.38 7.30
N ALA A 62 12.04 28.42 7.67
CA ALA A 62 13.00 27.43 7.21
C ALA A 62 12.58 26.03 7.69
N THR A 63 12.87 25.00 6.92
CA THR A 63 12.45 23.62 7.21
C THR A 63 13.42 22.87 8.15
N GLY A 64 14.48 23.54 8.61
CA GLY A 64 15.53 22.93 9.44
C GLY A 64 15.03 22.37 10.78
N HIS A 65 13.95 22.92 11.36
CA HIS A 65 13.37 22.43 12.62
C HIS A 65 12.39 21.28 12.43
N ILE A 66 12.05 20.89 11.19
CA ILE A 66 11.02 19.89 10.93
C ILE A 66 11.46 18.50 11.40
N LYS A 67 12.76 18.18 11.30
CA LYS A 67 13.29 16.93 11.86
C LYS A 67 13.03 16.83 13.36
N SER A 68 13.16 17.94 14.08
CA SER A 68 12.87 18.01 15.52
C SER A 68 11.40 17.74 15.85
N LEU A 69 10.46 17.95 14.92
CA LEU A 69 9.05 17.60 15.12
C LEU A 69 8.83 16.08 15.16
N LEU A 70 9.59 15.32 14.38
CA LEU A 70 9.57 13.85 14.45
C LEU A 70 10.24 13.36 15.72
N GLN A 71 11.24 14.08 16.23
CA GLN A 71 11.84 13.80 17.53
C GLN A 71 10.83 13.90 18.68
N LEU A 72 9.87 14.83 18.61
CA LEU A 72 8.79 14.95 19.59
C LEU A 72 7.83 13.76 19.62
N LEU A 73 7.79 12.96 18.54
CA LEU A 73 6.99 11.73 18.50
C LEU A 73 7.64 10.57 19.26
N CYS A 74 8.95 10.66 19.53
CA CYS A 74 9.69 9.61 20.20
C CYS A 74 9.75 9.88 21.70
N ALA A 75 9.22 8.94 22.50
CA ALA A 75 9.26 9.03 23.96
C ALA A 75 10.67 8.77 24.54
N GLU A 76 11.50 7.98 23.84
CA GLU A 76 12.89 7.73 24.23
C GLU A 76 13.81 8.77 23.59
N GLN A 77 14.80 9.29 24.32
CA GLN A 77 15.81 10.22 23.77
C GLN A 77 16.84 9.49 22.88
N ARG A 78 16.37 8.85 21.81
CA ARG A 78 17.22 8.27 20.77
C ARG A 78 17.43 9.27 19.66
N ASP A 79 18.63 9.33 19.10
CA ASP A 79 18.90 10.16 17.93
C ASP A 79 18.18 9.57 16.69
N LEU A 80 17.16 10.28 16.20
CA LEU A 80 16.43 9.90 14.99
C LEU A 80 16.99 10.54 13.73
N ASP A 81 17.89 11.52 13.85
CA ASP A 81 18.37 12.30 12.72
C ASP A 81 18.96 11.47 11.57
N PRO A 82 19.67 10.33 11.80
CA PRO A 82 20.15 9.49 10.69
C PRO A 82 19.04 8.72 9.97
N HIS A 83 17.87 8.57 10.58
CA HIS A 83 16.75 7.77 10.06
C HIS A 83 15.67 8.64 9.39
N ILE A 84 15.68 9.95 9.65
CA ILE A 84 14.70 10.91 9.14
C ILE A 84 15.12 11.40 7.75
N TYR A 85 14.21 11.24 6.79
CA TYR A 85 14.30 11.97 5.52
C TYR A 85 13.43 13.24 5.57
N LEU A 86 13.87 14.26 4.85
CA LEU A 86 13.14 15.51 4.63
C LEU A 86 13.15 15.83 3.14
N TYR A 87 11.96 15.94 2.56
CA TYR A 87 11.75 16.36 1.19
C TYR A 87 11.03 17.71 1.16
N GLU A 88 11.40 18.57 0.24
CA GLU A 88 10.82 19.91 0.07
C GLU A 88 10.27 20.11 -1.34
N GLY A 89 9.24 20.95 -1.46
CA GLY A 89 8.66 21.36 -2.74
C GLY A 89 8.31 20.19 -3.64
N ALA A 90 8.88 20.16 -4.85
CA ALA A 90 8.64 19.09 -5.83
C ALA A 90 9.01 17.70 -5.31
N ALA A 91 10.04 17.58 -4.47
CA ALA A 91 10.44 16.29 -3.89
C ALA A 91 9.38 15.77 -2.92
N ALA A 92 8.76 16.65 -2.12
CA ALA A 92 7.67 16.28 -1.22
C ALA A 92 6.42 15.82 -2.00
N VAL A 93 6.07 16.52 -3.09
CA VAL A 93 4.97 16.11 -3.98
C VAL A 93 5.24 14.73 -4.55
N ARG A 94 6.44 14.54 -5.13
CA ARG A 94 6.86 13.26 -5.73
C ARG A 94 6.79 12.13 -4.73
N HIS A 95 7.31 12.35 -3.51
CA HIS A 95 7.26 11.36 -2.43
C HIS A 95 5.83 10.91 -2.14
N LEU A 96 4.91 11.84 -1.87
CA LEU A 96 3.51 11.47 -1.60
C LEU A 96 2.89 10.68 -2.76
N LEU A 97 3.11 11.11 -4.01
CA LEU A 97 2.55 10.43 -5.18
C LEU A 97 3.08 9.00 -5.32
N ARG A 98 4.36 8.76 -5.04
CA ARG A 98 4.97 7.42 -5.05
C ARG A 98 4.42 6.54 -3.94
N VAL A 99 4.32 7.06 -2.71
CA VAL A 99 3.78 6.32 -1.57
C VAL A 99 2.30 6.00 -1.80
N ALA A 100 1.50 6.97 -2.26
CA ALA A 100 0.07 6.76 -2.56
C ALA A 100 -0.18 5.73 -3.66
N ALA A 101 0.72 5.65 -4.64
CA ALA A 101 0.70 4.66 -5.71
C ALA A 101 1.24 3.27 -5.28
N GLY A 102 1.76 3.12 -4.05
CA GLY A 102 2.34 1.87 -3.56
C GLY A 102 3.71 1.52 -4.14
N LEU A 103 4.40 2.49 -4.77
CA LEU A 103 5.73 2.29 -5.36
C LEU A 103 6.85 2.26 -4.33
N ASP A 104 6.58 2.77 -3.13
CA ASP A 104 7.50 2.79 -1.99
C ASP A 104 7.02 1.89 -0.85
N SER A 105 6.12 0.94 -1.13
CA SER A 105 5.65 -0.08 -0.19
C SER A 105 6.54 -1.33 -0.22
N MET A 106 6.53 -2.10 0.87
CA MET A 106 7.25 -3.38 0.95
C MET A 106 6.72 -4.37 -0.10
N VAL A 107 5.39 -4.40 -0.29
CA VAL A 107 4.75 -5.03 -1.43
C VAL A 107 4.46 -3.95 -2.48
N LEU A 108 5.23 -3.95 -3.56
CA LEU A 108 5.06 -3.00 -4.66
C LEU A 108 3.65 -3.07 -5.25
N GLY A 109 2.96 -1.93 -5.26
CA GLY A 109 1.61 -1.80 -5.84
C GLY A 109 0.47 -2.20 -4.90
N GLU A 110 0.74 -2.40 -3.61
CA GLU A 110 -0.31 -2.69 -2.62
C GLU A 110 -1.41 -1.62 -2.59
N THR A 111 -2.65 -2.05 -2.36
CA THR A 111 -3.80 -1.13 -2.37
C THR A 111 -4.11 -0.50 -1.02
N GLU A 112 -3.56 -1.06 0.06
CA GLU A 112 -3.86 -0.67 1.43
C GLU A 112 -3.34 0.73 1.76
N ILE A 113 -2.11 1.06 1.34
CA ILE A 113 -1.48 2.35 1.61
C ILE A 113 -2.29 3.53 1.06
N THR A 114 -2.93 3.38 -0.11
CA THR A 114 -3.81 4.41 -0.67
C THR A 114 -5.01 4.68 0.26
N GLY A 115 -5.58 3.63 0.85
CA GLY A 115 -6.68 3.72 1.81
C GLY A 115 -6.25 4.40 3.11
N GLN A 116 -5.07 4.03 3.64
CA GLN A 116 -4.49 4.63 4.84
C GLN A 116 -4.19 6.13 4.65
N ILE A 117 -3.60 6.51 3.51
CA ILE A 117 -3.36 7.91 3.14
C ILE A 117 -4.68 8.69 3.03
N LYS A 118 -5.70 8.10 2.39
CA LYS A 118 -7.02 8.72 2.29
C LYS A 118 -7.64 8.95 3.66
N ASN A 119 -7.54 7.98 4.57
CA ASN A 119 -8.05 8.12 5.93
C ASN A 119 -7.31 9.24 6.69
N ALA A 120 -5.97 9.23 6.68
CA ALA A 120 -5.15 10.25 7.32
C ALA A 120 -5.48 11.67 6.83
N TYR A 121 -5.65 11.84 5.52
CA TYR A 121 -6.09 13.09 4.91
C TYR A 121 -7.50 13.51 5.36
N GLU A 122 -8.49 12.61 5.33
CA GLU A 122 -9.86 12.92 5.73
C GLU A 122 -9.95 13.31 7.20
N ILE A 123 -9.20 12.64 8.08
CA ILE A 123 -9.13 12.99 9.50
C ILE A 123 -8.57 14.40 9.69
N ALA A 124 -7.43 14.71 9.06
CA ALA A 124 -6.82 16.03 9.14
C ALA A 124 -7.73 17.12 8.55
N ARG A 125 -8.45 16.81 7.46
CA ARG A 125 -9.40 17.72 6.82
C ARG A 125 -10.59 18.02 7.71
N ASN A 126 -11.20 16.99 8.30
CA ASN A 126 -12.36 17.14 9.19
C ASN A 126 -12.00 17.88 10.49
N ALA A 127 -10.75 17.75 10.94
CA ALA A 127 -10.21 18.49 12.08
C ALA A 127 -9.75 19.94 11.74
N GLY A 128 -9.89 20.39 10.49
CA GLY A 128 -9.47 21.74 10.08
C GLY A 128 -7.95 21.96 10.07
N LEU A 129 -7.16 20.89 10.04
CA LEU A 129 -5.69 20.94 10.06
C LEU A 129 -5.08 21.16 8.67
N THR A 130 -5.82 20.82 7.62
CA THR A 130 -5.44 21.04 6.21
C THR A 130 -5.95 22.36 5.68
N GLY A 131 -5.27 22.92 4.69
CA GLY A 131 -5.72 24.09 3.94
C GLY A 131 -5.65 23.87 2.44
N ARG A 132 -5.49 24.96 1.69
CA ARG A 132 -5.55 24.94 0.22
C ARG A 132 -4.45 24.07 -0.39
N VAL A 133 -3.24 24.10 0.18
CA VAL A 133 -2.07 23.46 -0.42
C VAL A 133 -2.15 21.94 -0.25
N LEU A 134 -2.33 21.45 0.97
CA LEU A 134 -2.44 20.03 1.26
C LEU A 134 -3.71 19.43 0.63
N ASN A 135 -4.84 20.14 0.63
CA ASN A 135 -6.04 19.65 -0.07
C ASN A 135 -5.76 19.36 -1.54
N ARG A 136 -5.08 20.26 -2.25
CA ARG A 136 -4.72 20.04 -3.66
C ARG A 136 -3.70 18.92 -3.84
N LEU A 137 -2.70 18.86 -2.96
CA LEU A 137 -1.67 17.83 -2.99
C LEU A 137 -2.28 16.43 -2.87
N PHE A 138 -3.11 16.18 -1.85
CA PHE A 138 -3.71 14.87 -1.64
C PHE A 138 -4.71 14.51 -2.73
N GLN A 139 -5.53 15.45 -3.21
CA GLN A 139 -6.41 15.21 -4.36
C GLN A 139 -5.61 14.85 -5.63
N ARG A 140 -4.49 15.54 -5.87
CA ARG A 140 -3.58 15.23 -6.98
C ARG A 140 -2.94 13.84 -6.81
N ALA A 141 -2.54 13.47 -5.59
CA ALA A 141 -2.01 12.15 -5.29
C ALA A 141 -3.02 11.03 -5.61
N PHE A 142 -4.31 11.22 -5.28
CA PHE A 142 -5.35 10.25 -5.62
C PHE A 142 -5.63 10.18 -7.13
N GLN A 143 -5.60 11.31 -7.83
CA GLN A 143 -5.71 11.34 -9.29
C GLN A 143 -4.57 10.59 -9.97
N ALA A 144 -3.33 10.87 -9.56
CA ALA A 144 -2.14 10.19 -10.08
C ALA A 144 -2.20 8.68 -9.77
N THR A 145 -2.58 8.30 -8.56
CA THR A 145 -2.74 6.89 -8.17
C THR A 145 -3.78 6.18 -9.03
N LYS A 146 -4.94 6.82 -9.27
CA LYS A 146 -5.98 6.28 -10.14
C LYS A 146 -5.46 6.10 -11.56
N GLU A 147 -4.81 7.12 -12.11
CA GLU A 147 -4.24 7.06 -13.46
C GLU A 147 -3.18 5.98 -13.60
N ILE A 148 -2.24 5.87 -12.65
CA ILE A 148 -1.22 4.82 -12.61
C ILE A 148 -1.87 3.44 -12.62
N ARG A 149 -2.89 3.21 -11.80
CA ARG A 149 -3.59 1.91 -11.76
C ARG A 149 -4.36 1.59 -13.03
N THR A 150 -4.90 2.60 -13.71
CA THR A 150 -5.63 2.40 -14.97
C THR A 150 -4.69 2.21 -16.15
N ARG A 151 -3.54 2.89 -16.17
CA ARG A 151 -2.62 2.94 -17.32
C ARG A 151 -1.40 2.03 -17.19
N THR A 152 -1.18 1.41 -16.04
CA THR A 152 -0.01 0.56 -15.78
C THR A 152 -0.41 -0.75 -15.08
N GLY A 153 0.44 -1.77 -15.22
CA GLY A 153 0.27 -3.06 -14.54
C GLY A 153 0.56 -3.03 -13.04
N ILE A 154 1.09 -1.93 -12.46
CA ILE A 154 1.68 -1.98 -11.11
C ILE A 154 0.69 -2.31 -9.99
N GLY A 155 -0.58 -1.91 -10.13
CA GLY A 155 -1.66 -2.26 -9.19
C GLY A 155 -2.10 -3.72 -9.27
N HIS A 156 -1.56 -4.49 -10.20
CA HIS A 156 -1.82 -5.90 -10.37
C HIS A 156 -0.92 -6.76 -9.47
N GLY A 157 -0.03 -6.24 -8.60
CA GLY A 157 0.83 -7.09 -7.74
C GLY A 157 0.07 -8.15 -6.92
N ALA A 158 -1.04 -7.77 -6.27
CA ALA A 158 -1.93 -8.75 -5.62
C ALA A 158 -2.71 -9.60 -6.64
N VAL A 159 -3.02 -9.06 -7.82
CA VAL A 159 -3.58 -9.81 -8.97
C VAL A 159 -2.55 -10.77 -9.58
N SER A 160 -1.26 -10.56 -9.33
CA SER A 160 -0.11 -11.24 -9.92
C SER A 160 0.10 -12.59 -9.24
N ILE A 161 -0.06 -12.68 -7.92
CA ILE A 161 -0.01 -13.97 -7.21
C ILE A 161 -1.25 -14.82 -7.56
N LYS A 162 -2.43 -14.18 -7.70
CA LYS A 162 -3.68 -14.86 -8.12
C LYS A 162 -3.55 -15.43 -9.53
N SER A 163 -3.06 -14.62 -10.48
CA SER A 163 -2.88 -15.03 -11.87
C SER A 163 -1.71 -15.99 -12.03
N ALA A 164 -0.62 -15.82 -11.30
CA ALA A 164 0.51 -16.75 -11.29
C ALA A 164 0.10 -18.12 -10.75
N ALA A 165 -0.72 -18.20 -9.69
CA ALA A 165 -1.24 -19.48 -9.20
C ALA A 165 -2.07 -20.18 -10.27
N VAL A 166 -2.98 -19.48 -10.94
CA VAL A 166 -3.80 -20.04 -12.03
C VAL A 166 -2.93 -20.45 -13.22
N GLU A 167 -2.00 -19.60 -13.64
CA GLU A 167 -1.07 -19.86 -14.75
C GLU A 167 -0.16 -21.05 -14.44
N LEU A 168 0.28 -21.19 -13.19
CA LEU A 168 1.05 -22.32 -12.71
C LEU A 168 0.23 -23.62 -12.80
N VAL A 169 -1.04 -23.59 -12.40
CA VAL A 169 -1.93 -24.76 -12.52
C VAL A 169 -2.13 -25.12 -14.00
N GLU A 170 -2.39 -24.15 -14.88
CA GLU A 170 -2.54 -24.39 -16.32
C GLU A 170 -1.26 -24.95 -16.95
N LYS A 171 -0.08 -24.45 -16.56
CA LYS A 171 1.21 -24.95 -17.03
C LYS A 171 1.52 -26.37 -16.55
N THR A 172 1.13 -26.71 -15.32
CA THR A 172 1.48 -27.99 -14.69
C THR A 172 0.50 -29.10 -15.06
N LEU A 173 -0.81 -28.81 -15.09
CA LEU A 173 -1.87 -29.80 -15.27
C LEU A 173 -2.63 -29.66 -16.61
N GLY A 174 -2.39 -28.59 -17.37
CA GLY A 174 -3.05 -28.34 -18.64
C GLY A 174 -4.49 -27.87 -18.50
N ASP A 175 -5.42 -28.61 -19.10
CA ASP A 175 -6.85 -28.27 -19.14
C ASP A 175 -7.52 -28.40 -17.76
N LEU A 176 -7.88 -27.25 -17.19
CA LEU A 176 -8.53 -27.10 -15.90
C LEU A 176 -9.93 -27.74 -15.85
N SER A 177 -10.60 -27.93 -17.00
CA SER A 177 -11.96 -28.50 -17.05
C SER A 177 -12.05 -29.96 -16.59
N ARG A 178 -10.91 -30.60 -16.39
CA ARG A 178 -10.79 -31.97 -15.88
C ARG A 178 -10.31 -32.04 -14.44
N GLN A 179 -9.88 -30.92 -13.87
CA GLN A 179 -9.17 -30.87 -12.59
C GLN A 179 -10.13 -30.60 -11.44
N SER A 180 -9.97 -31.37 -10.37
CA SER A 180 -10.65 -31.18 -9.09
C SER A 180 -9.75 -30.33 -8.17
N ILE A 181 -10.31 -29.30 -7.55
CA ILE A 181 -9.53 -28.34 -6.76
C ILE A 181 -10.06 -28.28 -5.34
N MET A 182 -9.17 -28.37 -4.35
CA MET A 182 -9.49 -28.08 -2.95
C MET A 182 -8.83 -26.78 -2.51
N VAL A 183 -9.59 -25.93 -1.82
CA VAL A 183 -9.07 -24.71 -1.21
C VAL A 183 -9.26 -24.78 0.29
N ILE A 184 -8.16 -24.67 1.03
CA ILE A 184 -8.12 -24.65 2.48
C ILE A 184 -8.00 -23.19 2.92
N GLY A 185 -9.11 -22.64 3.39
CA GLY A 185 -9.25 -21.24 3.81
C GLY A 185 -10.40 -20.53 3.10
N ALA A 186 -11.00 -19.56 3.79
CA ALA A 186 -12.03 -18.66 3.24
C ALA A 186 -11.68 -17.18 3.46
N GLY A 187 -10.38 -16.88 3.41
CA GLY A 187 -9.85 -15.51 3.43
C GLY A 187 -9.91 -14.86 2.04
N GLN A 188 -9.59 -13.56 1.97
CA GLN A 188 -9.64 -12.80 0.71
C GLN A 188 -8.75 -13.40 -0.39
N MET A 189 -7.59 -13.98 -0.03
CA MET A 189 -6.69 -14.64 -0.97
C MET A 189 -7.29 -15.94 -1.53
N ALA A 190 -7.86 -16.77 -0.65
CA ALA A 190 -8.56 -18.01 -1.02
C ALA A 190 -9.73 -17.71 -1.97
N GLU A 191 -10.61 -16.77 -1.59
CA GLU A 191 -11.77 -16.37 -2.39
C GLU A 191 -11.36 -15.87 -3.79
N CYS A 192 -10.32 -15.05 -3.86
CA CYS A 192 -9.79 -14.55 -5.11
C CYS A 192 -9.24 -15.66 -6.02
N CYS A 193 -8.52 -16.62 -5.45
CA CYS A 193 -7.94 -17.74 -6.18
C CYS A 193 -9.05 -18.64 -6.74
N VAL A 194 -10.01 -19.05 -5.89
CA VAL A 194 -11.17 -19.86 -6.28
C VAL A 194 -11.93 -19.20 -7.43
N ARG A 195 -12.31 -17.93 -7.30
CA ARG A 195 -13.05 -17.22 -8.36
C ARG A 195 -12.32 -17.21 -9.71
N SER A 196 -10.99 -17.20 -9.69
CA SER A 196 -10.19 -17.21 -10.92
C SER A 196 -10.15 -18.61 -11.55
N LEU A 197 -10.06 -19.65 -10.73
CA LEU A 197 -10.11 -21.05 -11.17
C LEU A 197 -11.50 -21.44 -11.70
N VAL A 198 -12.58 -20.97 -11.07
CA VAL A 198 -13.96 -21.11 -11.58
C VAL A 198 -14.08 -20.51 -12.98
N LYS A 199 -13.58 -19.28 -13.18
CA LYS A 199 -13.65 -18.60 -14.49
C LYS A 199 -12.89 -19.33 -15.59
N LYS A 200 -11.86 -20.09 -15.23
CA LYS A 200 -11.10 -20.94 -16.16
C LYS A 200 -11.71 -22.32 -16.36
N GLY A 201 -12.81 -22.63 -15.68
CA GLY A 201 -13.63 -23.81 -15.93
C GLY A 201 -13.27 -25.03 -15.11
N ALA A 202 -12.67 -24.89 -13.92
CA ALA A 202 -12.37 -26.02 -13.04
C ALA A 202 -13.58 -26.98 -12.87
N ARG A 203 -13.34 -28.31 -12.90
CA ARG A 203 -14.40 -29.33 -12.87
C ARG A 203 -15.20 -29.31 -11.58
N SER A 204 -14.49 -29.29 -10.46
CA SER A 204 -15.07 -29.33 -9.12
C SER A 204 -14.21 -28.50 -8.18
N ILE A 205 -14.86 -27.87 -7.19
CA ILE A 205 -14.22 -27.04 -6.20
C ILE A 205 -14.72 -27.44 -4.82
N LEU A 206 -13.80 -27.86 -3.97
CA LEU A 206 -14.02 -28.17 -2.56
C LEU A 206 -13.43 -27.04 -1.72
N ILE A 207 -14.17 -26.54 -0.75
CA ILE A 207 -13.72 -25.47 0.15
C ILE A 207 -13.76 -25.97 1.58
N ALA A 208 -12.60 -26.02 2.21
CA ALA A 208 -12.44 -26.35 3.63
C ALA A 208 -12.05 -25.10 4.41
N ASN A 209 -12.66 -24.86 5.57
CA ASN A 209 -12.30 -23.73 6.42
C ASN A 209 -12.59 -24.02 7.89
N ARG A 210 -11.86 -23.36 8.80
CA ARG A 210 -12.07 -23.50 10.26
C ARG A 210 -13.51 -23.18 10.68
N SER A 211 -14.09 -22.13 10.10
CA SER A 211 -15.51 -21.83 10.23
C SER A 211 -16.23 -22.40 9.02
N PHE A 212 -17.08 -23.40 9.26
CA PHE A 212 -17.83 -24.10 8.22
C PHE A 212 -18.82 -23.18 7.50
N ASP A 213 -19.46 -22.24 8.20
CA ASP A 213 -20.35 -21.24 7.59
C ASP A 213 -19.64 -20.43 6.50
N ARG A 214 -18.39 -20.01 6.74
CA ARG A 214 -17.59 -19.30 5.73
C ARG A 214 -17.19 -20.18 4.55
N ALA A 215 -17.03 -21.49 4.76
CA ALA A 215 -16.82 -22.42 3.65
C ALA A 215 -18.08 -22.55 2.79
N ILE A 216 -19.26 -22.64 3.42
CA ILE A 216 -20.56 -22.66 2.73
C ILE A 216 -20.74 -21.39 1.91
N ASP A 217 -20.55 -20.21 2.51
CA ASP A 217 -20.72 -18.92 1.82
C ASP A 217 -19.86 -18.85 0.55
N LEU A 218 -18.59 -19.23 0.65
CA LEU A 218 -17.67 -19.21 -0.49
C LEU A 218 -18.01 -20.28 -1.53
N ALA A 219 -18.44 -21.48 -1.08
CA ALA A 219 -18.85 -22.57 -1.97
C ALA A 219 -20.07 -22.19 -2.79
N ILE A 220 -21.10 -21.57 -2.18
CA ILE A 220 -22.29 -21.07 -2.86
C ILE A 220 -21.91 -20.06 -3.94
N GLN A 221 -21.02 -19.11 -3.62
CA GLN A 221 -20.58 -18.08 -4.56
C GLN A 221 -19.82 -18.65 -5.77
N CYS A 222 -19.16 -19.78 -5.60
CA CYS A 222 -18.26 -20.36 -6.59
C CYS A 222 -18.85 -21.60 -7.29
N GLY A 223 -20.05 -22.03 -6.93
CA GLY A 223 -20.64 -23.29 -7.42
C GLY A 223 -19.87 -24.53 -6.97
N GLY A 224 -19.20 -24.46 -5.82
CA GLY A 224 -18.43 -25.56 -5.23
C GLY A 224 -19.17 -26.25 -4.08
N GLN A 225 -18.45 -27.11 -3.36
CA GLN A 225 -18.95 -27.83 -2.19
C GLN A 225 -18.11 -27.48 -0.96
N ALA A 226 -18.77 -27.22 0.16
CA ALA A 226 -18.11 -26.99 1.44
C ALA A 226 -17.77 -28.33 2.10
N VAL A 227 -16.56 -28.40 2.68
CA VAL A 227 -16.04 -29.56 3.40
C VAL A 227 -15.64 -29.12 4.81
N CYS A 228 -15.92 -29.94 5.82
CA CYS A 228 -15.42 -29.69 7.16
C CYS A 228 -13.89 -29.77 7.18
N LEU A 229 -13.22 -28.85 7.88
CA LEU A 229 -11.75 -28.84 7.90
C LEU A 229 -11.16 -30.17 8.43
N GLY A 230 -11.83 -30.84 9.38
CA GLY A 230 -11.40 -32.14 9.88
C GLY A 230 -11.45 -33.27 8.83
N ASP A 231 -12.31 -33.13 7.82
CA ASP A 231 -12.50 -34.12 6.76
C ASP A 231 -11.68 -33.79 5.50
N CYS A 232 -10.92 -32.69 5.51
CA CYS A 232 -10.23 -32.21 4.30
C CYS A 232 -9.25 -33.24 3.72
N LEU A 233 -8.52 -33.98 4.56
CA LEU A 233 -7.59 -35.02 4.12
C LEU A 233 -8.32 -36.24 3.54
N PHE A 234 -9.51 -36.55 4.05
CA PHE A 234 -10.32 -37.67 3.57
C PHE A 234 -10.91 -37.40 2.18
N GLU A 235 -11.26 -36.15 1.88
CA GLU A 235 -11.79 -35.72 0.58
C GLU A 235 -10.69 -35.38 -0.45
N MET A 236 -9.41 -35.36 -0.03
CA MET A 236 -8.26 -35.03 -0.90
C MET A 236 -7.82 -36.10 -1.92
N PRO A 237 -8.15 -37.42 -1.84
CA PRO A 237 -7.68 -38.43 -2.78
C PRO A 237 -8.02 -38.18 -4.26
N ASP A 238 -9.14 -37.51 -4.54
CA ASP A 238 -9.57 -37.21 -5.91
C ASP A 238 -9.25 -35.78 -6.38
N VAL A 239 -8.58 -35.00 -5.53
CA VAL A 239 -8.21 -33.60 -5.78
C VAL A 239 -6.89 -33.52 -6.52
N ASP A 240 -6.79 -32.78 -7.61
CA ASP A 240 -5.56 -32.61 -8.37
C ASP A 240 -4.74 -31.39 -7.90
N VAL A 241 -5.43 -30.38 -7.34
CA VAL A 241 -4.81 -29.13 -6.84
C VAL A 241 -5.31 -28.79 -5.44
N VAL A 242 -4.39 -28.53 -4.51
CA VAL A 242 -4.71 -28.02 -3.17
C VAL A 242 -4.12 -26.62 -3.02
N VAL A 243 -4.96 -25.64 -2.68
CA VAL A 243 -4.55 -24.27 -2.38
C VAL A 243 -4.77 -23.99 -0.89
N ALA A 244 -3.69 -23.84 -0.13
CA ALA A 244 -3.74 -23.43 1.27
C ALA A 244 -3.59 -21.90 1.36
N ALA A 245 -4.57 -21.23 1.98
CA ALA A 245 -4.57 -19.79 2.17
C ALA A 245 -5.27 -19.42 3.48
N THR A 246 -4.64 -19.78 4.60
CA THR A 246 -5.18 -19.52 5.95
C THR A 246 -4.26 -18.66 6.80
N SER A 247 -4.76 -18.21 7.94
CA SER A 247 -3.98 -17.55 8.99
C SER A 247 -3.57 -18.51 10.12
N SER A 248 -3.65 -19.83 9.88
CA SER A 248 -3.20 -20.85 10.84
C SER A 248 -1.70 -20.72 11.09
N ARG A 249 -1.31 -20.89 12.36
CA ARG A 249 0.11 -20.97 12.76
C ARG A 249 0.64 -22.40 12.71
N GLU A 250 -0.25 -23.38 12.60
CA GLU A 250 0.07 -24.80 12.51
C GLU A 250 0.00 -25.26 11.05
N SER A 251 0.87 -26.22 10.70
CA SER A 251 0.80 -26.92 9.42
C SER A 251 -0.50 -27.72 9.36
N LEU A 252 -1.25 -27.57 8.27
CA LEU A 252 -2.52 -28.25 8.02
C LEU A 252 -2.32 -29.51 7.16
N LEU A 253 -1.21 -29.60 6.44
CA LEU A 253 -0.83 -30.77 5.65
C LEU A 253 0.64 -31.09 5.96
N THR A 254 0.86 -32.16 6.72
CA THR A 254 2.21 -32.64 7.03
C THR A 254 2.77 -33.50 5.90
N ARG A 255 4.08 -33.76 5.91
CA ARG A 255 4.70 -34.73 5.00
C ARG A 255 4.04 -36.11 5.11
N ASP A 256 3.76 -36.57 6.33
CA ASP A 256 3.17 -37.90 6.56
C ASP A 256 1.73 -37.98 6.03
N ASP A 257 0.95 -36.90 6.18
CA ASP A 257 -0.39 -36.81 5.58
C ASP A 257 -0.30 -36.89 4.05
N ALA A 258 0.64 -36.15 3.45
CA ALA A 258 0.86 -36.16 2.01
C ALA A 258 1.36 -37.55 1.51
N ASP A 259 2.25 -38.22 2.23
CA ASP A 259 2.72 -39.57 1.87
C ASP A 259 1.58 -40.59 1.93
N ASN A 260 0.78 -40.57 2.99
CA ASN A 260 -0.40 -41.43 3.12
C ASN A 260 -1.42 -41.17 2.01
N LEU A 261 -1.65 -39.90 1.66
CA LEU A 261 -2.51 -39.50 0.56
C LEU A 261 -1.98 -40.03 -0.78
N MET A 262 -0.68 -39.93 -1.05
CA MET A 262 -0.11 -40.38 -2.32
C MET A 262 -0.21 -41.90 -2.51
N ARG A 263 -0.21 -42.68 -1.43
CA ARG A 263 -0.42 -44.15 -1.49
C ARG A 263 -1.80 -44.54 -2.02
N SER A 264 -2.84 -43.72 -1.80
CA SER A 264 -4.20 -43.99 -2.29
C SER A 264 -4.46 -43.44 -3.70
N ARG A 265 -3.50 -42.69 -4.28
CA ARG A 265 -3.68 -41.93 -5.53
C ARG A 265 -3.15 -42.59 -6.79
N HIS A 266 -2.61 -43.82 -6.71
CA HIS A 266 -2.12 -44.57 -7.88
C HIS A 266 -1.19 -43.75 -8.80
N HIS A 267 -0.24 -42.99 -8.22
CA HIS A 267 0.70 -42.11 -8.93
C HIS A 267 0.07 -40.91 -9.68
N ARG A 268 -1.19 -40.55 -9.41
CA ARG A 268 -1.76 -39.29 -9.92
C ARG A 268 -1.02 -38.09 -9.32
N PRO A 269 -0.60 -37.12 -10.15
CA PRO A 269 0.10 -35.94 -9.66
C PRO A 269 -0.76 -35.12 -8.69
N LEU A 270 -0.11 -34.47 -7.73
CA LEU A 270 -0.74 -33.56 -6.79
C LEU A 270 0.01 -32.23 -6.79
N LEU A 271 -0.70 -31.15 -7.13
CA LEU A 271 -0.16 -29.80 -7.08
C LEU A 271 -0.60 -29.11 -5.79
N LEU A 272 0.36 -28.73 -4.97
CA LEU A 272 0.18 -28.02 -3.72
C LEU A 272 0.62 -26.56 -3.88
N ILE A 273 -0.23 -25.63 -3.50
CA ILE A 273 0.04 -24.19 -3.53
C ILE A 273 -0.20 -23.63 -2.12
N ASP A 274 0.86 -23.20 -1.45
CA ASP A 274 0.79 -22.60 -0.12
C ASP A 274 0.95 -21.07 -0.18
N LEU A 275 -0.17 -20.37 -0.03
CA LEU A 275 -0.27 -18.92 0.03
C LEU A 275 -0.21 -18.39 1.47
N SER A 276 0.05 -19.25 2.46
CA SER A 276 -0.09 -18.92 3.88
C SER A 276 1.25 -18.48 4.49
N VAL A 277 1.18 -17.52 5.41
CA VAL A 277 2.33 -17.05 6.21
C VAL A 277 1.89 -16.94 7.67
N PRO A 278 2.31 -17.84 8.58
CA PRO A 278 3.23 -18.97 8.39
C PRO A 278 2.70 -20.07 7.44
N ARG A 279 3.61 -20.91 6.92
CA ARG A 279 3.30 -22.00 5.97
C ARG A 279 2.30 -22.98 6.58
N ASN A 280 1.35 -23.43 5.78
CA ASN A 280 0.33 -24.41 6.15
C ASN A 280 0.60 -25.78 5.53
N ILE A 281 1.56 -25.89 4.61
CA ILE A 281 2.01 -27.16 4.05
C ILE A 281 3.48 -27.36 4.45
N ASP A 282 3.78 -28.55 4.95
CA ASP A 282 5.14 -28.94 5.26
C ASP A 282 6.02 -28.93 3.99
N PRO A 283 7.12 -28.16 3.94
CA PRO A 283 8.02 -28.12 2.79
C PRO A 283 8.58 -29.50 2.39
N ALA A 284 8.70 -30.43 3.34
CA ALA A 284 9.19 -31.78 3.06
C ALA A 284 8.22 -32.61 2.19
N ALA A 285 6.96 -32.18 2.03
CA ALA A 285 6.03 -32.82 1.09
C ALA A 285 6.50 -32.71 -0.37
N ALA A 286 7.35 -31.73 -0.70
CA ALA A 286 7.95 -31.58 -2.03
C ALA A 286 8.95 -32.70 -2.40
N GLU A 287 9.42 -33.47 -1.42
CA GLU A 287 10.33 -34.60 -1.64
C GLU A 287 9.60 -35.86 -2.12
N LEU A 288 8.26 -35.89 -2.03
CA LEU A 288 7.44 -37.03 -2.42
C LEU A 288 7.30 -37.10 -3.94
N GLU A 289 7.31 -38.33 -4.47
CA GLU A 289 7.16 -38.57 -5.89
C GLU A 289 5.76 -38.17 -6.39
N ASN A 290 5.68 -37.48 -7.53
CA ASN A 290 4.44 -36.94 -8.11
C ASN A 290 3.76 -35.83 -7.27
N VAL A 291 4.45 -35.23 -6.30
CA VAL A 291 3.98 -34.03 -5.59
C VAL A 291 4.78 -32.83 -6.07
N SER A 292 4.09 -31.72 -6.38
CA SER A 292 4.72 -30.44 -6.66
C SER A 292 4.21 -29.41 -5.67
N LEU A 293 5.10 -28.75 -4.94
CA LEU A 293 4.76 -27.73 -3.94
C LEU A 293 5.32 -26.37 -4.35
N TYR A 294 4.47 -25.37 -4.35
CA TYR A 294 4.83 -23.97 -4.59
C TYR A 294 4.33 -23.11 -3.44
N ASN A 295 5.20 -22.22 -2.96
CA ASN A 295 4.84 -21.24 -1.95
C ASN A 295 4.61 -19.84 -2.57
N ILE A 296 4.28 -18.86 -1.73
CA ILE A 296 4.08 -17.48 -2.16
C ILE A 296 5.29 -16.87 -2.87
N ASP A 297 6.52 -17.19 -2.44
CA ASP A 297 7.75 -16.68 -3.04
C ASP A 297 7.99 -17.29 -4.43
N ASP A 298 7.65 -18.58 -4.62
CA ASP A 298 7.75 -19.25 -5.92
C ASP A 298 6.75 -18.67 -6.92
N LEU A 299 5.53 -18.37 -6.48
CA LEU A 299 4.54 -17.69 -7.30
C LEU A 299 4.95 -16.27 -7.64
N GLU A 300 5.60 -15.56 -6.72
CA GLU A 300 6.23 -14.30 -7.05
C GLU A 300 7.34 -14.48 -8.09
N ALA A 301 8.13 -15.56 -8.05
CA ALA A 301 9.15 -15.85 -9.07
C ALA A 301 8.53 -16.12 -10.45
N VAL A 302 7.43 -16.88 -10.52
CA VAL A 302 6.68 -17.12 -11.77
C VAL A 302 6.10 -15.80 -12.31
N ALA A 303 5.55 -14.96 -11.43
CA ALA A 303 5.11 -13.61 -11.77
C ALA A 303 6.27 -12.68 -12.21
N ARG A 304 7.50 -12.94 -11.75
CA ARG A 304 8.71 -12.12 -12.02
C ARG A 304 9.36 -12.42 -13.37
N CYS A 305 8.94 -13.41 -14.14
CA CYS A 305 9.48 -13.73 -15.49
C CYS A 305 9.27 -12.65 -16.59
N GLY A 306 9.15 -11.37 -16.22
CA GLY A 306 9.14 -10.20 -17.10
C GLY A 306 9.89 -9.01 -16.50
N VAL A 307 11.18 -9.17 -16.17
CA VAL A 307 12.05 -8.09 -15.63
C VAL A 307 11.99 -6.83 -16.51
N ASP A 308 12.03 -7.00 -17.84
CA ASP A 308 11.90 -5.89 -18.79
C ASP A 308 10.51 -5.21 -18.76
N ALA A 309 9.45 -5.97 -18.49
CA ALA A 309 8.10 -5.41 -18.38
C ALA A 309 7.98 -4.57 -17.10
N ARG A 310 8.58 -5.03 -15.99
CA ARG A 310 8.58 -4.33 -14.70
C ARG A 310 9.29 -2.99 -14.78
N GLU A 311 10.47 -2.94 -15.38
CA GLU A 311 11.22 -1.69 -15.55
C GLU A 311 10.48 -0.70 -16.44
N ARG A 312 9.87 -1.18 -17.54
CA ARG A 312 9.02 -0.36 -18.42
C ARG A 312 7.78 0.17 -17.68
N GLU A 313 7.16 -0.65 -16.84
CA GLU A 313 6.00 -0.24 -16.03
C GLU A 313 6.38 0.79 -14.96
N LEU A 314 7.49 0.59 -14.25
CA LEU A 314 8.02 1.56 -13.30
C LEU A 314 8.37 2.88 -14.00
N ALA A 315 8.99 2.82 -15.18
CA ALA A 315 9.26 4.00 -16.00
C ALA A 315 7.98 4.72 -16.43
N ALA A 316 6.92 3.98 -16.80
CA ALA A 316 5.62 4.56 -17.11
C ALA A 316 4.98 5.23 -15.87
N CYS A 317 5.06 4.58 -14.70
CA CYS A 317 4.61 5.17 -13.44
C CYS A 317 5.35 6.47 -13.12
N HIS A 318 6.68 6.48 -13.24
CA HIS A 318 7.49 7.68 -13.03
C HIS A 318 7.11 8.81 -13.98
N LYS A 319 6.87 8.52 -15.27
CA LYS A 319 6.40 9.53 -16.23
C LYS A 319 5.07 10.16 -15.82
N ILE A 320 4.11 9.35 -15.36
CA ILE A 320 2.83 9.86 -14.86
C ILE A 320 3.07 10.73 -13.62
N ILE A 321 3.88 10.27 -12.67
CA ILE A 321 4.19 11.03 -11.46
C ILE A 321 4.83 12.39 -11.80
N GLU A 322 5.85 12.42 -12.64
CA GLU A 322 6.51 13.69 -13.02
C GLU A 322 5.55 14.66 -13.70
N ALA A 323 4.64 14.18 -14.55
CA ALA A 323 3.61 15.01 -15.16
C ALA A 323 2.67 15.64 -14.11
N HIS A 324 2.23 14.86 -13.11
CA HIS A 324 1.40 15.37 -12.02
C HIS A 324 2.16 16.31 -11.07
N VAL A 325 3.46 16.04 -10.83
CA VAL A 325 4.34 16.91 -10.03
C VAL A 325 4.48 18.27 -10.71
N ALA A 326 4.88 18.29 -11.98
CA ALA A 326 5.06 19.52 -12.75
C ALA A 326 3.77 20.37 -12.76
N ALA A 327 2.64 19.73 -13.08
CA ALA A 327 1.33 20.40 -13.12
C ALA A 327 0.82 20.90 -11.77
N LEU A 328 1.29 20.35 -10.64
CA LEU A 328 0.95 20.86 -9.31
C LEU A 328 1.87 22.02 -8.92
N ILE A 329 3.18 21.88 -9.12
CA ILE A 329 4.16 22.92 -8.77
C ILE A 329 3.91 24.21 -9.56
N GLU A 330 3.63 24.11 -10.86
CA GLU A 330 3.29 25.28 -11.69
C GLU A 330 2.08 26.04 -11.12
N LYS A 331 1.02 25.31 -10.74
CA LYS A 331 -0.19 25.89 -10.14
C LYS A 331 0.08 26.54 -8.78
N LEU A 332 0.92 25.93 -7.94
CA LEU A 332 1.28 26.48 -6.64
C LEU A 332 2.12 27.76 -6.79
N ASN A 333 3.09 27.77 -7.72
CA ASN A 333 3.92 28.94 -7.99
C ASN A 333 3.11 30.11 -8.56
N ALA A 334 2.27 29.86 -9.56
CA ALA A 334 1.43 30.89 -10.16
C ALA A 334 0.48 31.56 -9.14
N GLU A 335 0.05 30.82 -8.12
CA GLU A 335 -0.78 31.36 -7.05
C GLU A 335 0.02 32.10 -5.98
N ASP A 336 1.20 31.60 -5.61
CA ASP A 336 2.11 32.33 -4.71
C ASP A 336 2.48 33.70 -5.31
N GLU A 337 2.68 33.78 -6.63
CA GLU A 337 2.91 35.03 -7.37
C GLU A 337 1.69 35.96 -7.33
N ARG A 338 0.48 35.43 -7.58
CA ARG A 338 -0.77 36.22 -7.49
C ARG A 338 -1.02 36.77 -6.10
N LEU A 339 -0.84 35.95 -5.06
CA LEU A 339 -1.01 36.36 -3.66
C LEU A 339 0.03 37.42 -3.27
N SER A 340 1.27 37.27 -3.74
CA SER A 340 2.32 38.26 -3.52
C SER A 340 2.03 39.59 -4.22
N ALA A 341 1.48 39.54 -5.45
CA ALA A 341 1.06 40.72 -6.19
C ALA A 341 -0.13 41.44 -5.53
N GLU A 342 -1.14 40.71 -5.05
CA GLU A 342 -2.27 41.27 -4.32
C GLU A 342 -1.85 41.92 -2.99
N GLN A 343 -0.92 41.30 -2.25
CA GLN A 343 -0.38 41.86 -1.02
C GLN A 343 0.47 43.11 -1.27
N ARG A 344 1.25 43.15 -2.36
CA ARG A 344 1.96 44.36 -2.79
C ARG A 344 1.01 45.48 -3.15
N ASN A 345 -0.07 45.17 -3.86
CA ASN A 345 -1.07 46.17 -4.27
C ASN A 345 -1.85 46.73 -3.07
N LYS A 346 -2.16 45.90 -2.06
CA LYS A 346 -2.79 46.37 -0.80
C LYS A 346 -1.86 47.19 0.09
N ARG A 347 -0.52 47.02 -0.02
CA ARG A 347 0.47 47.88 0.66
C ARG A 347 0.67 49.22 -0.04
N TRP A 348 0.33 49.32 -1.32
CA TRP A 348 0.34 50.56 -2.09
C TRP A 348 -1.04 51.23 -2.03
N VAL A 349 -1.41 51.71 -0.84
CA VAL A 349 -2.41 52.78 -0.73
C VAL A 349 -1.60 54.04 -0.49
N PRO A 350 -1.52 54.99 -1.44
CA PRO A 350 -0.87 56.27 -1.17
C PRO A 350 -1.61 56.93 0.00
N ASP A 351 -0.85 57.30 1.04
CA ASP A 351 -1.40 58.06 2.16
C ASP A 351 -2.02 59.36 1.61
N PRO A 352 -3.34 59.58 1.73
CA PRO A 352 -3.98 60.78 1.21
C PRO A 352 -3.50 62.07 1.90
N PHE A 353 -2.75 61.95 3.01
CA PHE A 353 -2.26 63.06 3.82
C PHE A 353 -0.77 63.37 3.68
N ALA A 354 -0.05 62.73 2.76
CA ALA A 354 1.32 63.12 2.42
C ALA A 354 1.35 64.38 1.53
N THR A 355 0.71 65.46 1.96
CA THR A 355 0.87 66.80 1.35
C THR A 355 2.20 67.41 1.79
N SER A 356 3.13 67.42 0.83
CA SER A 356 4.07 68.53 0.54
C SER A 356 4.36 69.52 1.67
N SER A 357 5.52 69.38 2.31
CA SER A 357 6.19 70.51 2.95
C SER A 357 6.80 71.43 1.88
N ASN A 358 6.89 72.72 2.23
CA ASN A 358 7.64 73.80 1.56
C ASN A 358 6.89 74.69 0.56
N LEU A 359 6.19 75.69 1.09
CA LEU A 359 6.11 77.02 0.50
C LEU A 359 6.39 78.06 1.59
N LEU A 360 7.66 78.41 1.77
CA LEU A 360 8.07 79.70 2.33
C LEU A 360 8.20 80.67 1.15
N PRO A 361 7.52 81.83 1.13
CA PRO A 361 7.90 82.92 0.25
C PRO A 361 8.96 83.79 0.95
N THR A 362 10.05 84.02 0.23
CA THR A 362 11.06 85.04 0.54
C THR A 362 10.64 86.38 -0.06
N ALA A 363 10.99 87.45 0.66
CA ALA A 363 11.15 88.87 0.25
C ALA A 363 9.91 89.74 -0.01
N ALA A 364 9.67 90.72 0.87
CA ALA A 364 10.18 92.10 0.72
C ALA A 364 10.18 92.82 2.08
#